data_AF-A0A2H9L1K0-F1
#
_entry.id   AF-A0A2H9L1K0-F1
#
_cell.length_a   1.000
_cell.length_b   1.000
_cell.length_c   1.000
_cell.angle_alpha   90.00
_cell.angle_beta   90.00
_cell.angle_gamma   90.00
#
_symmetry.space_group_name_H-M   'P 1'
#
loop_
_entity.id
_entity.type
_entity.pdbx_description
1 polymer ?
#
loop_
_entity_poly.entity_id
_entity_poly.type
_entity_poly.pdbx_seq_one_letter_code
_entity_poly.pdbx_strand_id
1 'polypeptide(L)'
;FSIQRLKTRPPLGGINETEVSAEDALRTALRLGDSVLIVGEVRSGEAKALYEAMRVGAVGNVVMGTIHGESAYGIWDRVVNDLGVPTTSFKATDFAIVSAPIRFKGSLKRQRRVIEVTEVEKEWTEDPLKENGFLQWMEFDANKDSLDLYEESLKKSPWLRKVQRNRGLSFEQMWAEIVARGAEKQFMVDTRRALNLPVLLEADNTVRAHTKYLVMQEKQREEIGSADHKLLLEDWKKWVTETLAKDIIRDQQSRQKSSV
;
A
#
# COMPACT_ATOMS: atom_id res chain seq x y z
N PHE A 1 1.33 -3.49 -21.96
CA PHE A 1 1.75 -2.51 -20.94
C PHE A 1 0.59 -1.55 -20.71
N SER A 2 -0.01 -1.54 -19.51
CA SER A 2 -1.23 -0.75 -19.22
C SER A 2 -0.99 0.30 -18.13
N ILE A 3 0.23 0.87 -18.07
CA ILE A 3 0.51 2.02 -17.19
C ILE A 3 0.42 3.27 -18.07
N GLN A 4 -0.62 4.06 -17.85
CA GLN A 4 -0.80 5.34 -18.51
C GLN A 4 -0.36 6.45 -17.57
N ARG A 5 0.65 7.23 -17.99
CA ARG A 5 1.12 8.38 -17.24
C ARG A 5 0.41 9.64 -17.72
N LEU A 6 -0.34 10.28 -16.83
CA LEU A 6 -0.87 11.62 -17.06
C LEU A 6 -0.01 12.63 -16.31
N LYS A 7 0.56 13.59 -17.02
CA LYS A 7 1.31 14.71 -16.43
C LYS A 7 0.39 15.91 -16.34
N THR A 8 0.19 16.41 -15.14
CA THR A 8 -0.65 17.57 -14.86
C THR A 8 0.19 18.84 -14.80
N ARG A 9 -0.44 19.99 -15.06
CA ARG A 9 0.16 21.32 -14.91
C ARG A 9 0.65 21.54 -13.46
N PRO A 10 1.84 22.11 -13.23
CA PRO A 10 2.27 22.54 -11.91
C PRO A 10 1.31 23.57 -11.30
N PRO A 11 1.07 23.56 -9.97
CA PRO A 11 0.21 24.56 -9.32
C PRO A 11 0.77 25.99 -9.41
N LEU A 12 2.09 26.11 -9.53
CA LEU A 12 2.85 27.36 -9.58
C LEU A 12 3.67 27.36 -10.89
N GLY A 13 3.06 27.77 -11.99
CA GLY A 13 3.67 27.85 -13.31
C GLY A 13 2.80 28.66 -14.27
N GLY A 14 3.44 29.40 -15.18
CA GLY A 14 2.73 30.22 -16.17
C GLY A 14 1.75 29.37 -17.00
N ILE A 15 0.66 29.99 -17.46
CA ILE A 15 -0.36 29.34 -18.27
C ILE A 15 0.25 29.02 -19.63
N ASN A 16 0.69 27.76 -19.82
CA ASN A 16 0.96 27.20 -21.14
C ASN A 16 -0.32 26.48 -21.60
N GLU A 17 -0.83 26.83 -22.79
CA GLU A 17 -2.09 26.28 -23.35
C GLU A 17 -2.07 24.75 -23.55
N THR A 18 -0.90 24.12 -23.50
CA THR A 18 -0.72 22.68 -23.74
C THR A 18 -0.79 21.79 -22.50
N GLU A 19 -0.88 22.34 -21.28
CA GLU A 19 -0.86 21.55 -20.04
C GLU A 19 -2.27 21.36 -19.44
N VAL A 20 -2.63 20.11 -19.14
CA VAL A 20 -3.94 19.70 -18.62
C VAL A 20 -4.02 19.90 -17.10
N SER A 21 -5.18 20.33 -16.60
CA SER A 21 -5.41 20.45 -15.15
C SER A 21 -5.44 19.08 -14.46
N ALA A 22 -5.20 19.05 -13.14
CA ALA A 22 -5.29 17.79 -12.38
C ALA A 22 -6.71 17.20 -12.37
N GLU A 23 -7.72 18.07 -12.33
CA GLU A 23 -9.12 17.66 -12.40
C GLU A 23 -9.48 17.06 -13.76
N ASP A 24 -9.06 17.68 -14.87
CA ASP A 24 -9.34 17.17 -16.21
C ASP A 24 -8.61 15.85 -16.49
N ALA A 25 -7.36 15.74 -16.04
CA ALA A 25 -6.59 14.51 -16.14
C ALA A 25 -7.26 13.37 -15.35
N LEU A 26 -7.74 13.67 -14.14
CA LEU A 26 -8.50 12.72 -13.32
C LEU A 26 -9.80 12.30 -14.01
N ARG A 27 -10.63 13.24 -14.46
CA ARG A 27 -11.88 12.93 -15.19
C ARG A 27 -11.64 12.10 -16.44
N THR A 28 -10.53 12.35 -17.14
CA THR A 28 -10.11 11.55 -18.29
C THR A 28 -9.72 10.14 -17.86
N ALA A 29 -8.91 10.00 -16.81
CA ALA A 29 -8.51 8.69 -16.27
C ALA A 29 -9.72 7.84 -15.86
N LEU A 30 -10.73 8.44 -15.24
CA LEU A 30 -11.98 7.76 -14.85
C LEU A 30 -12.78 7.23 -16.04
N ARG A 31 -12.72 7.92 -17.19
CA ARG A 31 -13.37 7.46 -18.44
C ARG A 31 -12.64 6.30 -19.11
N LEU A 32 -11.35 6.10 -18.82
CA LEU A 32 -10.57 5.00 -19.37
C LEU A 32 -10.95 3.64 -18.73
N GLY A 33 -11.75 3.64 -17.67
CA GLY A 33 -12.33 2.42 -17.10
C GLY A 33 -11.45 1.72 -16.06
N ASP A 34 -11.84 0.47 -15.77
CA ASP A 34 -11.53 -0.32 -14.57
C ASP A 34 -10.02 -0.54 -14.37
N SER A 35 -9.41 0.38 -13.62
CA SER A 35 -7.96 0.43 -13.41
C SER A 35 -7.63 0.85 -11.99
N VAL A 36 -6.38 0.57 -11.59
CA VAL A 36 -5.80 1.11 -10.36
C VAL A 36 -5.48 2.58 -10.61
N LEU A 37 -6.10 3.48 -9.84
CA LEU A 37 -5.82 4.90 -9.92
C LEU A 37 -4.81 5.30 -8.84
N ILE A 38 -3.67 5.85 -9.26
CA ILE A 38 -2.66 6.39 -8.35
C ILE A 38 -2.53 7.89 -8.61
N VAL A 39 -3.01 8.69 -7.67
CA VAL A 39 -2.90 10.15 -7.70
C VAL A 39 -1.61 10.55 -6.99
N GLY A 40 -0.72 11.24 -7.69
CA GLY A 40 0.58 11.63 -7.14
C GLY A 40 0.44 12.41 -5.82
N GLU A 41 -0.32 13.50 -5.84
CA GLU A 41 -0.65 14.28 -4.64
C GLU A 41 -1.97 15.05 -4.86
N VAL A 42 -2.84 15.03 -3.86
CA VAL A 42 -4.09 15.81 -3.82
C VAL A 42 -3.84 17.12 -3.07
N ARG A 43 -4.10 18.25 -3.72
CA ARG A 43 -3.82 19.61 -3.21
C ARG A 43 -4.98 20.59 -3.36
N SER A 44 -5.90 20.38 -4.31
CA SER A 44 -6.93 21.37 -4.66
C SER A 44 -8.28 20.73 -5.07
N GLY A 45 -8.99 21.35 -6.01
CA GLY A 45 -10.36 21.00 -6.41
C GLY A 45 -10.54 19.58 -6.96
N GLU A 46 -9.47 18.94 -7.42
CA GLU A 46 -9.47 17.55 -7.87
C GLU A 46 -9.90 16.57 -6.77
N ALA A 47 -9.76 16.94 -5.49
CA ALA A 47 -10.23 16.15 -4.37
C ALA A 47 -11.74 15.85 -4.44
N LYS A 48 -12.56 16.84 -4.81
CA LYS A 48 -14.01 16.65 -4.93
C LYS A 48 -14.34 15.63 -6.02
N ALA A 49 -13.77 15.82 -7.21
CA ALA A 49 -13.95 14.90 -8.32
C ALA A 49 -13.46 13.48 -7.98
N LEU A 50 -12.34 13.35 -7.27
CA LEU A 50 -11.80 12.06 -6.82
C LEU A 50 -12.77 11.34 -5.89
N TYR A 51 -13.20 12.02 -4.83
CA TYR A 51 -14.08 11.45 -3.82
C TYR A 51 -15.50 11.19 -4.34
N GLU A 52 -16.00 12.02 -5.26
CA GLU A 52 -17.24 11.75 -5.98
C GLU A 52 -17.12 10.45 -6.79
N ALA A 53 -16.03 10.30 -7.55
CA ALA A 53 -15.79 9.13 -8.38
C ALA A 53 -15.62 7.85 -7.54
N MET A 54 -14.92 7.93 -6.41
CA MET A 54 -14.77 6.82 -5.46
C MET A 54 -16.13 6.40 -4.89
N ARG A 55 -16.97 7.37 -4.50
CA ARG A 55 -18.27 7.10 -3.88
C ARG A 55 -19.27 6.45 -4.84
N VAL A 56 -19.27 6.84 -6.12
CA VAL A 56 -20.18 6.26 -7.14
C VAL A 56 -19.62 4.97 -7.75
N GLY A 57 -18.44 4.50 -7.32
CA GLY A 57 -17.79 3.30 -7.86
C GLY A 57 -17.33 3.45 -9.31
N ALA A 58 -17.10 4.69 -9.78
CA ALA A 58 -16.61 4.97 -11.12
C ALA A 58 -15.08 4.82 -11.24
N VAL A 59 -14.37 4.76 -10.11
CA VAL A 59 -12.95 4.43 -10.08
C VAL A 59 -12.83 2.91 -9.91
N GLY A 60 -11.87 2.28 -10.60
CA GLY A 60 -11.69 0.83 -10.56
C GLY A 60 -11.29 0.28 -9.20
N ASN A 61 -10.84 -0.97 -9.17
CA ASN A 61 -10.65 -1.77 -7.95
C ASN A 61 -9.81 -1.15 -6.82
N VAL A 62 -8.86 -0.23 -7.10
CA VAL A 62 -7.98 0.38 -6.09
C VAL A 62 -7.72 1.85 -6.43
N VAL A 63 -7.84 2.72 -5.41
CA VAL A 63 -7.46 4.13 -5.48
C VAL A 63 -6.42 4.42 -4.42
N MET A 64 -5.31 5.04 -4.81
CA MET A 64 -4.26 5.49 -3.90
C MET A 64 -3.90 6.93 -4.24
N GLY A 65 -3.51 7.70 -3.23
CA GLY A 65 -2.87 8.97 -3.46
C GLY A 65 -2.16 9.49 -2.24
N THR A 66 -1.40 10.57 -2.40
CA THR A 66 -0.77 11.26 -1.27
C THR A 66 -1.46 12.58 -1.00
N ILE A 67 -1.44 13.00 0.25
CA ILE A 67 -1.95 14.29 0.71
C ILE A 67 -1.15 14.71 1.92
N HIS A 68 -1.01 16.01 2.14
CA HIS A 68 -0.37 16.52 3.34
C HIS A 68 -1.29 16.37 4.54
N GLY A 69 -0.83 15.65 5.56
CA GLY A 69 -1.53 15.46 6.83
C GLY A 69 -0.60 14.85 7.87
N GLU A 70 -0.80 15.23 9.13
CA GLU A 70 0.04 14.79 10.27
C GLU A 70 -0.56 13.63 11.08
N SER A 71 -1.83 13.31 10.84
CA SER A 71 -2.58 12.20 11.44
C SER A 71 -3.75 11.81 10.53
N ALA A 72 -4.44 10.69 10.82
CA ALA A 72 -5.68 10.36 10.11
C ALA A 72 -6.75 11.48 10.21
N TYR A 73 -6.86 12.12 11.38
CA TYR A 73 -7.76 13.27 11.56
C TYR A 73 -7.32 14.47 10.75
N GLY A 74 -6.02 14.80 10.72
CA GLY A 74 -5.51 15.91 9.90
C GLY A 74 -5.73 15.68 8.40
N ILE A 75 -5.71 14.44 7.94
CA ILE A 75 -6.09 14.09 6.57
C ILE A 75 -7.59 14.35 6.34
N TRP A 76 -8.47 13.92 7.24
CA TRP A 76 -9.90 14.19 7.14
C TRP A 76 -10.19 15.70 7.14
N ASP A 77 -9.60 16.45 8.07
CA ASP A 77 -9.77 17.90 8.21
C ASP A 77 -9.34 18.63 6.92
N ARG A 78 -8.19 18.26 6.36
CA ARG A 78 -7.71 18.79 5.09
C ARG A 78 -8.66 18.47 3.93
N VAL A 79 -9.12 17.23 3.83
CA VAL A 79 -10.00 16.82 2.71
C VAL A 79 -11.38 17.46 2.82
N VAL A 80 -11.96 17.47 4.01
CA VAL A 80 -13.34 17.87 4.23
C VAL A 80 -13.46 19.38 4.41
N ASN A 81 -12.69 19.96 5.33
CA ASN A 81 -12.84 21.36 5.70
C ASN A 81 -12.06 22.28 4.76
N ASP A 82 -10.83 21.95 4.38
CA ASP A 82 -10.04 22.82 3.49
C ASP A 82 -10.40 22.63 2.01
N LEU A 83 -10.53 21.38 1.54
CA LEU A 83 -10.82 21.07 0.13
C LEU A 83 -12.32 20.98 -0.17
N GLY A 84 -13.16 21.03 0.86
CA GLY A 84 -14.62 21.09 0.74
C GLY A 84 -15.26 19.79 0.25
N VAL A 85 -14.59 18.65 0.40
CA VAL A 85 -15.18 17.34 0.09
C VAL A 85 -16.27 17.04 1.13
N PRO A 86 -17.47 16.59 0.74
CA PRO A 86 -18.50 16.22 1.72
C PRO A 86 -17.98 15.15 2.69
N THR A 87 -18.24 15.31 3.98
CA THR A 87 -17.76 14.38 5.03
C THR A 87 -18.17 12.93 4.76
N THR A 88 -19.38 12.72 4.23
CA THR A 88 -19.89 11.40 3.83
C THR A 88 -19.11 10.78 2.67
N SER A 89 -18.51 11.59 1.79
CA SER A 89 -17.65 11.08 0.72
C SER A 89 -16.30 10.60 1.28
N PHE A 90 -15.79 11.20 2.35
CA PHE A 90 -14.52 10.78 2.95
C PHE A 90 -14.54 9.32 3.40
N LYS A 91 -15.72 8.80 3.76
CA LYS A 91 -15.93 7.37 4.07
C LYS A 91 -15.55 6.42 2.93
N ALA A 92 -15.37 6.90 1.70
CA ALA A 92 -14.83 6.10 0.61
C ALA A 92 -13.34 5.76 0.80
N THR A 93 -12.60 6.50 1.64
CA THR A 93 -11.25 6.14 2.08
C THR A 93 -11.33 4.95 3.03
N ASP A 94 -10.55 3.90 2.78
CA ASP A 94 -10.47 2.74 3.68
C ASP A 94 -9.35 2.87 4.71
N PHE A 95 -8.20 3.43 4.32
CA PHE A 95 -7.04 3.60 5.18
C PHE A 95 -6.38 4.96 5.02
N ALA A 96 -5.92 5.50 6.15
CA ALA A 96 -4.98 6.60 6.24
C ALA A 96 -3.63 6.06 6.75
N ILE A 97 -2.57 6.24 5.96
CA ILE A 97 -1.20 5.83 6.32
C ILE A 97 -0.36 7.09 6.40
N VAL A 98 0.16 7.39 7.59
CA VAL A 98 0.92 8.61 7.84
C VAL A 98 2.40 8.28 7.93
N SER A 99 3.22 9.05 7.23
CA SER A 99 4.67 8.95 7.28
C SER A 99 5.29 10.28 7.66
N ALA A 100 6.19 10.28 8.64
CA ALA A 100 6.83 11.49 9.14
C ALA A 100 8.34 11.33 9.31
N PRO A 101 9.11 12.43 9.22
CA PRO A 101 10.52 12.45 9.60
C PRO A 101 10.67 12.47 11.14
N ILE A 102 11.24 11.40 11.70
CA ILE A 102 11.54 11.28 13.13
C ILE A 102 12.96 11.78 13.41
N ARG A 103 13.11 12.52 14.51
CA ARG A 103 14.40 12.93 15.10
C ARG A 103 14.64 12.15 16.38
N PHE A 104 15.30 11.00 16.27
CA PHE A 104 15.61 10.15 17.41
C PHE A 104 16.46 10.89 18.44
N LYS A 105 16.01 10.89 19.71
CA LYS A 105 16.74 11.49 20.85
C LYS A 105 17.17 12.95 20.61
N GLY A 106 16.38 13.72 19.83
CA GLY A 106 16.71 15.11 19.50
C GLY A 106 17.81 15.28 18.43
N SER A 107 18.20 14.20 17.73
CA SER A 107 19.20 14.25 16.66
C SER A 107 18.82 15.23 15.55
N LEU A 108 19.84 15.90 14.98
CA LEU A 108 19.67 16.70 13.77
C LEU A 108 19.29 15.84 12.56
N LYS A 109 19.72 14.57 12.54
CA LYS A 109 19.42 13.63 11.47
C LYS A 109 17.95 13.23 11.53
N ARG A 110 17.26 13.44 10.41
CA ARG A 110 15.89 13.00 10.21
C ARG A 110 15.89 11.62 9.55
N GLN A 111 15.04 10.74 10.06
CA GLN A 111 14.79 9.44 9.47
C GLN A 111 13.29 9.28 9.23
N ARG A 112 12.89 8.93 8.01
CA ARG A 112 11.48 8.74 7.68
C ARG A 112 10.97 7.41 8.26
N ARG A 113 9.79 7.44 8.84
CA ARG A 113 9.05 6.27 9.35
C ARG A 113 7.58 6.40 8.97
N VAL A 114 6.93 5.27 8.75
CA VAL A 114 5.47 5.19 8.88
C VAL A 114 5.20 5.34 10.38
N ILE A 115 4.33 6.27 10.75
CA ILE A 115 4.04 6.58 12.14
C ILE A 115 2.66 6.09 12.58
N GLU A 116 1.75 5.96 11.63
CA GLU A 116 0.36 5.62 11.90
C GLU A 116 -0.21 4.86 10.70
N VAL A 117 -0.95 3.78 10.98
CA VAL A 117 -1.83 3.10 10.03
C VAL A 117 -3.20 3.01 10.65
N THR A 118 -4.17 3.70 10.05
CA THR A 118 -5.52 3.86 10.62
C THR A 118 -6.56 3.48 9.58
N GLU A 119 -7.46 2.57 9.96
CA GLU A 119 -8.66 2.26 9.20
C GLU A 119 -9.70 3.37 9.42
N VAL A 120 -10.32 3.80 8.33
CA VAL A 120 -11.45 4.74 8.37
C VAL A 120 -12.73 3.92 8.38
N GLU A 121 -13.36 3.83 9.56
CA GLU A 121 -14.65 3.18 9.74
C GLU A 121 -15.75 3.95 9.01
N LYS A 122 -16.94 3.35 8.89
CA LYS A 122 -18.04 3.90 8.07
C LYS A 122 -19.23 4.39 8.91
N GLU A 123 -19.28 4.03 10.20
CA GLU A 123 -20.39 4.28 11.12
C GLU A 123 -20.17 5.53 11.99
N TRP A 124 -20.06 6.69 11.35
CA TRP A 124 -19.96 8.03 11.98
C TRP A 124 -20.63 9.07 11.07
N THR A 125 -20.92 10.28 11.53
CA THR A 125 -21.74 11.23 10.75
C THR A 125 -21.04 12.55 10.43
N GLU A 126 -20.48 13.20 11.44
CA GLU A 126 -19.92 14.55 11.33
C GLU A 126 -18.42 14.55 11.59
N ASP A 127 -17.97 14.03 12.73
CA ASP A 127 -16.59 14.11 13.20
C ASP A 127 -16.07 12.70 13.54
N PRO A 128 -15.20 12.12 12.69
CA PRO A 128 -14.72 10.76 12.88
C PRO A 128 -13.87 10.59 14.14
N LEU A 129 -13.26 11.64 14.68
CA LEU A 129 -12.50 11.52 15.93
C LEU A 129 -13.43 11.41 17.14
N LYS A 130 -14.50 12.22 17.19
CA LYS A 130 -15.45 12.22 18.30
C LYS A 130 -16.37 11.00 18.29
N GLU A 131 -16.65 10.46 17.11
CA GLU A 131 -17.59 9.36 16.89
C GLU A 131 -16.91 7.98 16.77
N ASN A 132 -15.60 7.88 17.05
CA ASN A 132 -14.81 6.65 16.89
C ASN A 132 -14.81 6.10 15.45
N GLY A 133 -14.83 6.99 14.46
CA GLY A 133 -14.72 6.68 13.04
C GLY A 133 -13.31 6.28 12.58
N PHE A 134 -12.33 6.25 13.47
CA PHE A 134 -10.96 5.84 13.20
C PHE A 134 -10.55 4.66 14.08
N LEU A 135 -10.09 3.60 13.43
CA LEU A 135 -9.58 2.41 14.09
C LEU A 135 -8.08 2.28 13.79
N GLN A 136 -7.26 2.64 14.76
CA GLN A 136 -5.81 2.56 14.63
C GLN A 136 -5.34 1.11 14.64
N TRP A 137 -4.69 0.69 13.55
CA TRP A 137 -4.10 -0.64 13.43
C TRP A 137 -2.67 -0.65 13.94
N MET A 138 -1.89 0.39 13.62
CA MET A 138 -0.49 0.43 13.97
C MET A 138 -0.05 1.84 14.36
N GLU A 139 0.87 1.90 15.32
CA GLU A 139 1.46 3.15 15.81
C GLU A 139 2.96 2.98 16.04
N PHE A 140 3.73 4.01 15.70
CA PHE A 140 5.18 3.94 15.80
C PHE A 140 5.69 4.36 17.18
N ASP A 141 6.51 3.52 17.80
CA ASP A 141 7.24 3.85 19.03
C ASP A 141 8.68 4.25 18.71
N ALA A 142 8.98 5.54 18.88
CA ALA A 142 10.31 6.09 18.65
C ALA A 142 11.38 5.56 19.63
N ASN A 143 10.99 5.02 20.79
CA ASN A 143 11.94 4.41 21.73
C ASN A 143 12.45 3.06 21.24
N LYS A 144 11.58 2.28 20.58
CA LYS A 144 11.88 0.95 20.04
C LYS A 144 12.35 0.98 18.59
N ASP A 145 12.10 2.09 17.88
CA ASP A 145 12.21 2.19 16.42
C ASP A 145 11.39 1.08 15.71
N SER A 146 10.18 0.84 16.22
CA SER A 146 9.26 -0.18 15.73
C SER A 146 7.86 0.37 15.51
N LEU A 147 7.16 -0.23 14.56
CA LEU A 147 5.74 0.00 14.35
C LEU A 147 4.98 -1.08 15.12
N ASP A 148 4.34 -0.69 16.22
CA ASP A 148 3.61 -1.57 17.11
C ASP A 148 2.23 -1.87 16.51
N LEU A 149 1.84 -3.15 16.48
CA LEU A 149 0.59 -3.61 15.90
C LEU A 149 -0.46 -3.83 17.01
N TYR A 150 -1.61 -3.20 16.86
CA TYR A 150 -2.73 -3.36 17.79
C TYR A 150 -3.64 -4.52 17.38
N GLU A 151 -3.26 -5.76 17.75
CA GLU A 151 -4.00 -6.97 17.39
C GLU A 151 -5.49 -6.93 17.78
N GLU A 152 -5.82 -6.30 18.91
CA GLU A 152 -7.21 -6.14 19.34
C GLU A 152 -8.02 -5.22 18.41
N SER A 153 -7.38 -4.21 17.81
CA SER A 153 -8.01 -3.40 16.76
C SER A 153 -8.29 -4.24 15.52
N LEU A 154 -7.35 -5.11 15.11
CA LEU A 154 -7.54 -5.96 13.93
C LEU A 154 -8.74 -6.92 14.10
N LYS A 155 -8.93 -7.50 15.28
CA LYS A 155 -10.13 -8.34 15.56
C LYS A 155 -11.43 -7.53 15.46
N LYS A 156 -11.38 -6.23 15.76
CA LYS A 156 -12.52 -5.31 15.70
C LYS A 156 -12.71 -4.66 14.33
N SER A 157 -11.79 -4.82 13.39
CA SER A 157 -11.83 -4.20 12.06
C SER A 157 -13.06 -4.58 11.22
N PRO A 158 -13.94 -3.63 10.88
CA PRO A 158 -14.99 -3.83 9.88
C PRO A 158 -14.44 -4.22 8.51
N TRP A 159 -13.30 -3.66 8.10
CA TRP A 159 -12.66 -3.96 6.83
C TRP A 159 -12.18 -5.41 6.76
N LEU A 160 -11.52 -5.93 7.80
CA LEU A 160 -11.10 -7.34 7.84
C LEU A 160 -12.30 -8.28 7.81
N ARG A 161 -13.38 -7.97 8.54
CA ARG A 161 -14.64 -8.75 8.47
C ARG A 161 -15.23 -8.77 7.06
N LYS A 162 -15.19 -7.63 6.34
CA LYS A 162 -15.61 -7.56 4.94
C LYS A 162 -14.75 -8.47 4.05
N VAL A 163 -13.43 -8.47 4.24
CA VAL A 163 -12.51 -9.36 3.50
C VAL A 163 -12.79 -10.84 3.79
N GLN A 164 -12.96 -11.21 5.07
CA GLN A 164 -13.32 -12.57 5.47
C GLN A 164 -14.58 -13.05 4.77
N ARG A 165 -15.64 -12.23 4.79
CA ARG A 165 -16.92 -12.55 4.13
C ARG A 165 -16.77 -12.67 2.61
N ASN A 166 -16.07 -11.74 1.97
CA ASN A 166 -15.91 -11.72 0.52
C ASN A 166 -15.01 -12.86 0.00
N ARG A 167 -14.10 -13.37 0.84
CA ARG A 167 -13.13 -14.42 0.47
C ARG A 167 -13.47 -15.79 1.04
N GLY A 168 -14.46 -15.89 1.93
CA GLY A 168 -14.81 -17.13 2.62
C GLY A 168 -13.70 -17.64 3.56
N LEU A 169 -12.98 -16.73 4.23
CA LEU A 169 -11.84 -17.07 5.09
C LEU A 169 -12.17 -16.90 6.57
N SER A 170 -11.66 -17.80 7.41
CA SER A 170 -11.62 -17.58 8.86
C SER A 170 -10.58 -16.52 9.24
N PHE A 171 -10.67 -15.99 10.46
CA PHE A 171 -9.68 -15.01 10.94
C PHE A 171 -8.29 -15.64 11.03
N GLU A 172 -8.21 -16.88 11.49
CA GLU A 172 -6.98 -17.65 11.61
C GLU A 172 -6.33 -17.87 10.24
N GLN A 173 -7.11 -18.22 9.21
CA GLN A 173 -6.59 -18.39 7.85
C GLN A 173 -6.06 -17.07 7.27
N MET A 174 -6.80 -15.99 7.45
CA MET A 174 -6.38 -14.66 7.02
C MET A 174 -5.14 -14.18 7.77
N TRP A 175 -5.06 -14.45 9.07
CA TRP A 175 -3.90 -14.11 9.89
C TRP A 175 -2.66 -14.91 9.49
N ALA A 176 -2.82 -16.22 9.25
CA ALA A 176 -1.75 -17.06 8.74
C ALA A 176 -1.20 -16.54 7.40
N GLU A 177 -2.07 -16.10 6.50
CA GLU A 177 -1.69 -15.46 5.23
C GLU A 177 -0.92 -14.15 5.46
N ILE A 178 -1.40 -13.26 6.35
CA ILE A 178 -0.72 -11.99 6.69
C ILE A 178 0.69 -12.27 7.22
N VAL A 179 0.81 -13.16 8.21
CA VAL A 179 2.09 -13.55 8.81
C VAL A 179 3.02 -14.15 7.77
N ALA A 180 2.49 -15.01 6.89
CA ALA A 180 3.31 -15.67 5.87
C ALA A 180 3.85 -14.69 4.82
N ARG A 181 3.03 -13.73 4.38
CA ARG A 181 3.48 -12.64 3.48
C ARG A 181 4.50 -11.73 4.16
N GLY A 182 4.35 -11.45 5.45
CA GLY A 182 5.36 -10.74 6.24
C GLY A 182 6.69 -11.49 6.26
N ALA A 183 6.65 -12.80 6.53
CA ALA A 183 7.82 -13.67 6.52
C ALA A 183 8.48 -13.78 5.14
N GLU A 184 7.70 -13.80 4.06
CA GLU A 184 8.18 -13.74 2.68
C GLU A 184 9.05 -12.49 2.44
N LYS A 185 8.51 -11.31 2.79
CA LYS A 185 9.23 -10.03 2.61
C LYS A 185 10.45 -9.93 3.50
N GLN A 186 10.34 -10.35 4.76
CA GLN A 186 11.47 -10.38 5.68
C GLN A 186 12.61 -11.25 5.14
N PHE A 187 12.29 -12.45 4.63
CA PHE A 187 13.28 -13.34 4.06
C PHE A 187 13.98 -12.75 2.83
N MET A 188 13.26 -12.04 1.96
CA MET A 188 13.86 -11.33 0.83
C MET A 188 14.88 -10.28 1.29
N VAL A 189 14.54 -9.51 2.33
CA VAL A 189 15.43 -8.50 2.92
C VAL A 189 16.68 -9.16 3.51
N ASP A 190 16.50 -10.25 4.26
CA ASP A 190 17.61 -10.97 4.88
C ASP A 190 18.52 -11.62 3.84
N THR A 191 17.94 -12.21 2.79
CA THR A 191 18.69 -12.77 1.66
C THR A 191 19.47 -11.70 0.91
N ARG A 192 18.85 -10.54 0.65
CA ARG A 192 19.53 -9.39 0.03
C ARG A 192 20.72 -8.92 0.86
N ARG A 193 20.60 -8.89 2.18
CA ARG A 193 21.70 -8.53 3.10
C ARG A 193 22.79 -9.59 3.10
N ALA A 194 22.44 -10.86 3.24
CA ALA A 194 23.38 -11.97 3.31
C ALA A 194 24.21 -12.12 2.02
N LEU A 195 23.59 -11.92 0.86
CA LEU A 195 24.25 -12.04 -0.45
C LEU A 195 24.79 -10.72 -1.00
N ASN A 196 24.59 -9.61 -0.27
CA ASN A 196 24.85 -8.25 -0.75
C ASN A 196 24.31 -8.01 -2.17
N LEU A 197 23.04 -8.36 -2.40
CA LEU A 197 22.39 -8.34 -3.72
C LEU A 197 21.23 -7.33 -3.76
N PRO A 198 21.49 -6.02 -3.90
CA PRO A 198 20.44 -5.00 -3.86
C PRO A 198 19.31 -5.22 -4.87
N VAL A 199 19.66 -5.71 -6.06
CA VAL A 199 18.74 -5.96 -7.17
C VAL A 199 17.66 -7.00 -6.83
N LEU A 200 17.88 -7.85 -5.82
CA LEU A 200 16.88 -8.80 -5.35
C LEU A 200 15.58 -8.13 -4.89
N LEU A 201 15.66 -6.90 -4.35
CA LEU A 201 14.50 -6.15 -3.88
C LEU A 201 13.88 -5.23 -4.94
N GLU A 202 14.38 -5.25 -6.17
CA GLU A 202 13.76 -4.51 -7.27
C GLU A 202 12.39 -5.12 -7.63
N ALA A 203 11.53 -4.31 -8.26
CA ALA A 203 10.13 -4.66 -8.51
C ALA A 203 9.98 -6.00 -9.24
N ASP A 204 10.73 -6.22 -10.33
CA ASP A 204 10.64 -7.43 -11.13
C ASP A 204 10.92 -8.70 -10.32
N ASN A 205 11.94 -8.64 -9.45
CA ASN A 205 12.34 -9.78 -8.63
C ASN A 205 11.39 -10.00 -7.45
N THR A 206 10.90 -8.92 -6.84
CA THR A 206 9.91 -9.00 -5.77
C THR A 206 8.58 -9.55 -6.26
N VAL A 207 8.15 -9.17 -7.46
CA VAL A 207 6.97 -9.72 -8.14
C VAL A 207 7.19 -11.19 -8.47
N ARG A 208 8.31 -11.55 -9.10
CA ARG A 208 8.62 -12.94 -9.45
C ARG A 208 8.65 -13.84 -8.21
N ALA A 209 9.21 -13.36 -7.10
CA ALA A 209 9.25 -14.08 -5.84
C ALA A 209 7.84 -14.29 -5.26
N HIS A 210 7.02 -13.23 -5.20
CA HIS A 210 5.65 -13.32 -4.69
C HIS A 210 4.75 -14.18 -5.58
N THR A 211 4.82 -14.03 -6.90
CA THR A 211 4.08 -14.87 -7.84
C THR A 211 4.44 -16.35 -7.67
N LYS A 212 5.73 -16.67 -7.43
CA LYS A 212 6.12 -18.05 -7.16
C LYS A 212 5.47 -18.60 -5.89
N TYR A 213 5.39 -17.80 -4.84
CA TYR A 213 4.70 -18.16 -3.60
C TYR A 213 3.23 -18.49 -3.86
N LEU A 214 2.53 -17.63 -4.59
CA LEU A 214 1.11 -17.84 -4.95
C LEU A 214 0.90 -19.11 -5.79
N VAL A 215 1.79 -19.39 -6.74
CA VAL A 215 1.71 -20.62 -7.56
C VAL A 215 1.91 -21.87 -6.70
N MET A 216 2.87 -21.84 -5.76
CA MET A 216 3.04 -22.95 -4.81
C MET A 216 1.81 -23.12 -3.91
N GLN A 217 1.17 -22.01 -3.54
CA GLN A 217 -0.02 -22.01 -2.68
C GLN A 217 -1.22 -22.61 -3.40
N GLU A 218 -1.43 -22.22 -4.65
CA GLU A 218 -2.52 -22.76 -5.47
C GLU A 218 -2.38 -24.27 -5.66
N LYS A 219 -1.16 -24.73 -5.99
CA LYS A 219 -0.89 -26.16 -6.12
C LYS A 219 -1.20 -26.93 -4.83
N GLN A 220 -0.82 -26.40 -3.68
CA GLN A 220 -1.11 -27.06 -2.39
C GLN A 220 -2.63 -27.10 -2.10
N ARG A 221 -3.36 -26.03 -2.45
CA ARG A 221 -4.83 -25.99 -2.33
C ARG A 221 -5.50 -27.03 -3.23
N GLU A 222 -5.02 -27.22 -4.45
CA GLU A 222 -5.53 -28.24 -5.37
C GLU A 222 -5.29 -29.66 -4.84
N GLU A 223 -4.13 -29.92 -4.22
CA GLU A 223 -3.74 -31.26 -3.74
C GLU A 223 -4.37 -31.64 -2.40
N ILE A 224 -4.47 -30.70 -1.44
CA ILE A 224 -4.80 -30.99 -0.03
C ILE A 224 -6.06 -30.21 0.42
N GLY A 225 -6.61 -29.33 -0.41
CA GLY A 225 -7.77 -28.49 -0.08
C GLY A 225 -7.46 -27.33 0.87
N SER A 226 -6.20 -27.13 1.26
CA SER A 226 -5.77 -26.07 2.17
C SER A 226 -4.33 -25.61 1.86
N ALA A 227 -3.91 -24.49 2.45
CA ALA A 227 -2.56 -23.98 2.35
C ALA A 227 -1.85 -24.04 3.71
N ASP A 228 -0.85 -24.91 3.84
CA ASP A 228 0.08 -24.90 4.97
C ASP A 228 1.25 -23.95 4.65
N HIS A 229 1.10 -22.72 5.14
CA HIS A 229 2.06 -21.65 4.95
C HIS A 229 3.45 -21.96 5.50
N LYS A 230 3.60 -22.86 6.48
CA LYS A 230 4.90 -23.18 7.07
C LYS A 230 5.74 -23.98 6.08
N LEU A 231 5.19 -25.10 5.59
CA LEU A 231 5.85 -25.94 4.59
C LEU A 231 6.11 -25.16 3.30
N LEU A 232 5.12 -24.38 2.88
CA LEU A 232 5.22 -23.60 1.66
C LEU A 232 6.31 -22.54 1.74
N LEU A 233 6.46 -21.85 2.89
CA LEU A 233 7.55 -20.91 3.09
C LEU A 233 8.91 -21.61 3.08
N GLU A 234 9.04 -22.80 3.65
CA GLU A 234 10.31 -23.54 3.62
C GLU A 234 10.76 -23.85 2.18
N ASP A 235 9.86 -24.38 1.36
CA ASP A 235 10.16 -24.70 -0.04
C ASP A 235 10.35 -23.45 -0.89
N TRP A 236 9.55 -22.41 -0.66
CA TRP A 236 9.71 -21.13 -1.32
C TRP A 236 11.05 -20.47 -0.98
N LYS A 237 11.50 -20.51 0.29
CA LYS A 237 12.80 -19.98 0.71
C LYS A 237 13.97 -20.67 0.00
N LYS A 238 13.91 -22.01 -0.11
CA LYS A 238 14.89 -22.78 -0.91
C LYS A 238 14.89 -22.33 -2.36
N TRP A 239 13.71 -22.17 -2.96
CA TRP A 239 13.61 -21.69 -4.34
C TRP A 239 14.22 -20.28 -4.51
N VAL A 240 13.99 -19.36 -3.57
CA VAL A 240 14.57 -18.01 -3.62
C VAL A 240 16.10 -18.05 -3.60
N THR A 241 16.70 -18.83 -2.71
CA THR A 241 18.16 -18.90 -2.58
C THR A 241 18.82 -19.71 -3.70
N GLU A 242 18.22 -20.83 -4.08
CA GLU A 242 18.83 -21.77 -5.03
C GLU A 242 18.54 -21.43 -6.48
N THR A 243 17.43 -20.75 -6.77
CA THR A 243 17.00 -20.41 -8.13
C THR A 243 17.03 -18.90 -8.36
N LEU A 244 16.17 -18.14 -7.67
CA LEU A 244 15.99 -16.72 -7.99
C LEU A 244 17.29 -15.91 -7.81
N ALA A 245 17.95 -16.05 -6.66
CA ALA A 245 19.19 -15.32 -6.38
C ALA A 245 20.32 -15.72 -7.34
N LYS A 246 20.45 -17.01 -7.66
CA LYS A 246 21.47 -17.49 -8.61
C LYS A 246 21.22 -17.00 -10.03
N ASP A 247 19.97 -17.00 -10.48
CA ASP A 247 19.58 -16.44 -11.77
C ASP A 247 19.99 -14.97 -11.87
N ILE A 248 19.66 -14.16 -10.85
CA ILE A 248 20.01 -12.72 -10.82
C ILE A 248 21.53 -12.52 -10.87
N ILE A 249 22.29 -13.29 -10.08
CA ILE A 249 23.76 -13.19 -10.05
C ILE A 249 24.34 -13.56 -11.43
N ARG A 250 23.86 -14.63 -12.06
CA ARG A 250 24.29 -15.04 -13.40
C ARG A 250 24.01 -13.96 -14.43
N ASP A 251 22.84 -13.34 -14.37
CA ASP A 251 22.44 -12.27 -15.29
C ASP A 251 23.26 -10.99 -15.10
N GLN A 252 23.68 -10.68 -13.87
CA GLN A 252 24.60 -9.56 -13.62
C GLN A 252 25.99 -9.83 -14.20
N GLN A 253 26.50 -11.05 -14.05
CA GLN A 253 27.81 -11.44 -14.59
C GLN A 253 27.81 -11.44 -16.12
N SER A 254 26.72 -11.88 -16.77
CA SER A 254 26.62 -11.88 -18.24
C SER A 254 26.58 -10.46 -18.80
N ARG A 255 25.84 -9.54 -18.15
CA ARG A 255 25.80 -8.12 -18.53
C ARG A 255 27.15 -7.42 -18.38
N GLN A 256 27.90 -7.72 -17.32
CA GLN A 256 29.26 -7.18 -17.15
C GLN A 256 30.23 -7.69 -18.22
N LYS A 257 30.12 -8.94 -18.66
CA LYS A 257 30.97 -9.50 -19.73
C LYS A 257 30.65 -8.99 -21.13
N SER A 258 29.44 -8.47 -21.35
CA SER A 258 28.99 -7.96 -22.66
C SER A 258 29.10 -6.44 -22.79
N SER A 259 29.53 -5.76 -21.72
CA SER A 259 29.83 -4.31 -21.71
C SER A 259 31.34 -4.01 -21.69
N VAL A 260 32.17 -5.03 -21.87
CA VAL A 260 33.62 -4.99 -22.13
C VAL A 260 33.85 -5.49 -23.55
#